data_AF-A0A3L7VZR9-F1
#
_entry.id   AF-A0A3L7VZR9-F1
#
_cell.length_a   1.000
_cell.length_b   1.000
_cell.length_c   1.000
_cell.angle_alpha   90.00
_cell.angle_beta   90.00
_cell.angle_gamma   90.00
#
_symmetry.space_group_name_H-M   'P 1'
#
loop_
_entity.id
_entity.type
_entity.pdbx_description
1 polymer ?
#
loop_
_entity_poly.entity_id
_entity_poly.type
_entity_poly.pdbx_seq_one_letter_code
_entity_poly.pdbx_strand_id
1 'polypeptide(L)'
;MRALEDWLINSGNRVATELDRRSDIICKTVSQQLERNFVQMGYNPERIDAVQFQQKMFVESPRRMHRLVQTALRLRAVEIIERECKWLLTALPIHGIERHQMHAMVRWYFEASRTFATIDSADRRSLDILEQVFLHALDYKPTSARV
;
A
#
# COMPACT_ATOMS: atom_id res chain seq x y z
N MET A 1 6.99 13.25 13.32
CA MET A 1 7.79 12.02 13.37
C MET A 1 7.84 11.43 14.78
N ARG A 2 8.32 12.15 15.82
CA ARG A 2 8.33 11.65 17.22
C ARG A 2 7.03 10.96 17.70
N ALA A 3 5.86 11.57 17.47
CA ALA A 3 4.59 10.97 17.87
C ALA A 3 4.26 9.64 17.15
N LEU A 4 4.73 9.46 15.91
CA LEU A 4 4.56 8.21 15.16
C LEU A 4 5.54 7.14 15.67
N GLU A 5 6.78 7.51 15.94
CA GLU A 5 7.80 6.63 16.54
C GLU A 5 7.35 6.11 17.90
N ASP A 6 6.89 7.00 18.78
CA ASP A 6 6.34 6.63 20.09
C ASP A 6 5.13 5.70 19.95
N TRP A 7 4.25 5.96 18.99
CA TRP A 7 3.11 5.08 18.71
C TRP A 7 3.56 3.71 18.17
N LEU A 8 4.55 3.64 17.27
CA LEU A 8 5.08 2.37 16.75
C LEU A 8 5.68 1.51 17.86
N ILE A 9 6.37 2.15 18.82
CA ILE A 9 6.94 1.47 19.99
C ILE A 9 5.82 0.81 20.82
N ASN A 10 4.76 1.58 21.11
CA ASN A 10 3.72 1.19 22.06
C ASN A 10 2.61 0.32 21.46
N SER A 11 2.26 0.54 20.19
CA SER A 11 1.08 -0.04 19.55
C SER A 11 1.37 -0.74 18.23
N GLY A 12 2.54 -0.55 17.61
CA GLY A 12 2.87 -1.10 16.28
C GLY A 12 2.58 -2.60 16.14
N ASN A 13 3.08 -3.42 17.06
CA ASN A 13 2.85 -4.87 17.03
C ASN A 13 1.39 -5.28 17.25
N ARG A 14 0.67 -4.58 18.13
CA ARG A 14 -0.74 -4.84 18.40
C ARG A 14 -1.58 -4.51 17.17
N VAL A 15 -1.37 -3.34 16.58
CA VAL A 15 -2.07 -2.89 15.37
C VAL A 15 -1.74 -3.79 14.19
N ALA A 16 -0.46 -4.16 14.01
CA ALA A 16 -0.04 -5.13 12.99
C ALA A 16 -0.80 -6.46 13.13
N THR A 17 -0.91 -6.99 14.35
CA THR A 17 -1.65 -8.23 14.62
C THR A 17 -3.14 -8.10 14.27
N GLU A 18 -3.77 -6.98 14.61
CA GLU A 18 -5.18 -6.76 14.28
C GLU A 18 -5.40 -6.61 12.77
N LEU A 19 -4.54 -5.89 12.07
CA LEU A 19 -4.60 -5.78 10.61
C LEU A 19 -4.41 -7.15 9.94
N ASP A 20 -3.49 -7.97 10.45
CA ASP A 20 -3.20 -9.30 9.92
C ASP A 20 -4.40 -10.25 10.03
N ARG A 21 -5.12 -10.22 11.16
CA ARG A 21 -6.39 -10.96 11.34
C ARG A 21 -7.48 -10.57 10.34
N ARG A 22 -7.42 -9.36 9.80
CA ARG A 22 -8.38 -8.82 8.82
C ARG A 22 -7.79 -8.74 7.41
N SER A 23 -6.59 -9.30 7.19
CA SER A 23 -5.84 -9.16 5.94
C SER A 23 -6.66 -9.64 4.73
N ASP A 24 -7.35 -10.77 4.85
CA ASP A 24 -8.16 -11.34 3.77
C ASP A 24 -9.28 -10.39 3.31
N ILE A 25 -10.08 -9.85 4.25
CA ILE A 25 -11.20 -8.96 3.91
C ILE A 25 -10.69 -7.60 3.42
N ILE A 26 -9.62 -7.07 4.02
CA ILE A 26 -8.99 -5.82 3.59
C ILE A 26 -8.48 -5.98 2.15
N CYS A 27 -7.64 -7.01 1.90
CA CYS A 27 -7.05 -7.22 0.58
C CYS A 27 -8.12 -7.50 -0.47
N LYS A 28 -9.13 -8.33 -0.17
CA LYS A 28 -10.24 -8.61 -1.08
C LYS A 28 -11.01 -7.34 -1.46
N THR A 29 -11.28 -6.47 -0.50
CA THR A 29 -11.98 -5.20 -0.74
C THR A 29 -11.19 -4.30 -1.68
N VAL A 30 -9.88 -4.16 -1.44
CA VAL A 30 -9.01 -3.35 -2.31
C VAL A 30 -8.86 -3.98 -3.71
N SER A 31 -8.73 -5.30 -3.81
CA SER A 31 -8.68 -5.99 -5.11
C SER A 31 -9.93 -5.71 -5.95
N GLN A 32 -11.11 -5.77 -5.33
CA GLN A 32 -12.37 -5.44 -6.01
C GLN A 32 -12.44 -3.98 -6.44
N GLN A 33 -11.91 -3.05 -5.65
CA GLN A 33 -11.84 -1.64 -6.03
C GLN A 33 -10.88 -1.44 -7.23
N LEU A 34 -9.72 -2.10 -7.23
CA LEU A 34 -8.80 -2.04 -8.36
C LEU A 34 -9.44 -2.58 -9.65
N GLU A 35 -10.08 -3.74 -9.59
CA GLU A 35 -10.74 -4.37 -10.74
C GLU A 35 -11.86 -3.49 -11.31
N ARG A 36 -12.67 -2.87 -10.43
CA ARG A 36 -13.80 -2.03 -10.85
C ARG A 36 -13.38 -0.70 -11.46
N ASN A 37 -12.35 -0.06 -10.90
CA ASN A 37 -11.98 1.31 -11.27
C ASN A 37 -10.85 1.36 -12.30
N PHE A 38 -10.03 0.32 -12.40
CA PHE A 38 -8.84 0.28 -13.26
C PHE A 38 -8.78 -0.99 -14.10
N VAL A 39 -9.83 -1.22 -14.90
CA VAL A 39 -10.00 -2.42 -15.74
C VAL A 39 -8.83 -2.64 -16.72
N GLN A 40 -8.08 -1.61 -17.08
CA GLN A 40 -6.90 -1.71 -17.97
C GLN A 40 -5.56 -1.77 -17.23
N MET A 41 -5.56 -1.71 -15.90
CA MET A 41 -4.33 -1.75 -15.10
C MET A 41 -3.56 -3.04 -15.36
N GLY A 42 -2.29 -2.92 -15.75
CA GLY A 42 -1.42 -4.06 -15.97
C GLY A 42 -1.74 -4.90 -17.21
N TYR A 43 -2.73 -4.50 -18.01
CA TYR A 43 -3.07 -5.23 -19.24
C TYR A 43 -2.07 -4.89 -20.34
N ASN A 44 -1.45 -5.92 -20.90
CA ASN A 44 -0.62 -5.80 -22.09
C ASN A 44 -1.05 -6.87 -23.11
N PRO A 45 -1.66 -6.49 -24.25
CA PRO A 45 -2.15 -7.43 -25.24
C PRO A 45 -1.05 -8.24 -25.93
N GLU A 46 0.21 -7.78 -25.89
CA GLU A 46 1.35 -8.49 -26.46
C GLU A 46 1.79 -9.69 -25.59
N ARG A 47 1.30 -9.78 -24.35
CA ARG A 47 1.58 -10.91 -23.45
C ARG A 47 0.65 -12.08 -23.75
N ILE A 48 1.24 -13.27 -23.87
CA ILE A 48 0.50 -14.54 -24.00
C ILE A 48 -0.45 -14.76 -22.80
N ASP A 49 -0.03 -14.32 -21.61
CA ASP A 49 -0.75 -14.48 -20.34
C ASP A 49 -1.45 -13.19 -19.85
N ALA A 50 -1.77 -12.25 -20.76
CA ALA A 50 -2.22 -10.89 -20.41
C ALA A 50 -3.34 -10.86 -19.35
N VAL A 51 -4.39 -11.66 -19.53
CA VAL A 51 -5.55 -11.70 -18.63
C VAL A 51 -5.17 -12.30 -17.27
N GLN A 52 -4.44 -13.42 -17.26
CA GLN A 52 -4.02 -14.06 -16.01
C GLN A 52 -3.03 -13.19 -15.23
N PHE A 53 -2.12 -12.50 -15.93
CA PHE A 53 -1.20 -11.55 -15.34
C PHE A 53 -1.96 -10.40 -14.67
N GLN A 54 -2.93 -9.81 -15.38
CA GLN A 54 -3.77 -8.75 -14.84
C GLN A 54 -4.59 -9.21 -13.61
N GLN A 55 -5.22 -10.39 -13.67
CA GLN A 55 -5.96 -10.94 -12.53
C GLN A 55 -5.05 -11.15 -11.31
N LYS A 56 -3.84 -11.67 -11.52
CA LYS A 56 -2.84 -11.80 -10.46
C LYS A 56 -2.43 -10.44 -9.90
N MET A 57 -2.29 -9.42 -10.75
CA MET A 57 -1.97 -8.05 -10.33
C MET A 57 -3.02 -7.49 -9.38
N PHE A 58 -4.31 -7.66 -9.66
CA PHE A 58 -5.38 -7.20 -8.77
C PHE A 58 -5.36 -7.88 -7.40
N VAL A 59 -5.00 -9.17 -7.34
CA VAL A 59 -4.96 -9.94 -6.08
C VAL A 59 -3.66 -9.70 -5.29
N GLU A 60 -2.53 -9.67 -5.96
CA GLU A 60 -1.22 -9.62 -5.30
C GLU A 60 -0.82 -8.20 -4.89
N SER A 61 -1.28 -7.16 -5.57
CA SER A 61 -0.90 -5.77 -5.23
C SER A 61 -1.35 -5.38 -3.81
N PRO A 62 -2.62 -5.60 -3.40
CA PRO A 62 -3.04 -5.32 -2.02
C PRO A 62 -2.32 -6.20 -0.99
N ARG A 63 -2.02 -7.46 -1.32
CA ARG A 63 -1.27 -8.37 -0.42
C ARG A 63 0.17 -7.92 -0.22
N ARG A 64 0.82 -7.40 -1.26
CA ARG A 64 2.18 -6.83 -1.15
C ARG A 64 2.16 -5.55 -0.32
N MET A 65 1.17 -4.69 -0.53
CA MET A 65 0.99 -3.51 0.32
C MET A 65 0.74 -3.89 1.78
N HIS A 66 -0.11 -4.88 2.03
CA HIS A 66 -0.35 -5.39 3.38
C HIS A 66 0.94 -5.85 4.06
N ARG A 67 1.77 -6.63 3.35
CA ARG A 67 3.06 -7.08 3.86
C ARG A 67 4.00 -5.91 4.18
N LEU A 68 4.05 -4.89 3.33
CA LEU A 68 4.85 -3.69 3.58
C LEU A 68 4.39 -2.95 4.84
N VAL A 69 3.08 -2.80 5.05
CA VAL A 69 2.52 -2.22 6.28
C VAL A 69 2.88 -3.08 7.50
N GLN A 70 2.74 -4.41 7.43
CA GLN A 70 3.15 -5.32 8.49
C GLN A 70 4.63 -5.15 8.85
N THR A 71 5.51 -5.09 7.86
CA THR A 71 6.95 -4.89 8.06
C THR A 71 7.22 -3.54 8.73
N ALA A 72 6.64 -2.45 8.22
CA ALA A 72 6.84 -1.12 8.80
C ALA A 72 6.38 -1.04 10.26
N LEU A 73 5.23 -1.63 10.59
CA LEU A 73 4.68 -1.64 11.95
C LEU A 73 5.49 -2.52 12.91
N ARG A 74 5.86 -3.73 12.49
CA ARG A 74 6.55 -4.71 13.35
C ARG A 74 8.02 -4.37 13.58
N LEU A 75 8.69 -3.86 12.54
CA LEU A 75 10.09 -3.42 12.64
C LEU A 75 10.22 -1.98 13.15
N ARG A 76 9.08 -1.25 13.26
CA ARG A 76 9.05 0.17 13.65
C ARG A 76 9.89 1.04 12.70
N ALA A 77 9.89 0.66 11.42
CA ALA A 77 10.77 1.18 10.40
C ALA A 77 9.94 1.74 9.23
N VAL A 78 9.50 2.99 9.37
CA VAL A 78 8.68 3.68 8.35
C VAL A 78 9.49 4.05 7.12
N GLU A 79 10.81 4.17 7.24
CA GLU A 79 11.74 4.43 6.14
C GLU A 79 11.73 3.31 5.08
N ILE A 80 11.30 2.10 5.44
CA ILE A 80 11.10 1.00 4.48
C ILE A 80 10.02 1.37 3.46
N ILE A 81 8.97 2.10 3.88
CA ILE A 81 7.89 2.53 2.98
C ILE A 81 8.45 3.42 1.87
N GLU A 82 9.28 4.40 2.23
CA GLU A 82 9.88 5.30 1.24
C GLU A 82 10.74 4.55 0.23
N ARG A 83 11.57 3.61 0.70
CA ARG A 83 12.44 2.80 -0.16
C ARG A 83 11.62 1.97 -1.15
N GLU A 84 10.60 1.26 -0.65
CA GLU A 84 9.75 0.43 -1.50
C GLU A 84 8.93 1.27 -2.48
N CYS A 85 8.36 2.39 -2.05
CA CYS A 85 7.63 3.30 -2.94
C CYS A 85 8.52 3.87 -4.04
N LYS A 86 9.76 4.27 -3.75
CA LYS A 86 10.73 4.71 -4.78
C LYS A 86 11.02 3.62 -5.81
N TRP A 87 11.18 2.37 -5.36
CA TRP A 87 11.34 1.24 -6.28
C TRP A 87 10.08 1.02 -7.13
N LEU A 88 8.89 1.03 -6.53
CA LEU A 88 7.61 0.86 -7.24
C LEU A 88 7.38 1.94 -8.30
N LEU A 89 7.72 3.20 -8.00
CA LEU A 89 7.63 4.32 -8.96
C LEU A 89 8.51 4.13 -10.20
N THR A 90 9.57 3.34 -10.09
CA THR A 90 10.48 3.03 -11.20
C THR A 90 10.05 1.75 -11.91
N ALA A 91 9.63 0.74 -11.15
CA ALA A 91 9.37 -0.61 -11.67
C ALA A 91 7.96 -0.79 -12.23
N LEU A 92 6.93 -0.15 -11.68
CA LEU A 92 5.54 -0.39 -12.08
C LEU A 92 5.12 0.28 -13.40
N PRO A 93 5.62 1.46 -13.79
CA PRO A 93 5.25 2.08 -15.07
C PRO A 93 5.57 1.24 -16.31
N ILE A 94 6.63 0.41 -16.27
CA ILE A 94 6.97 -0.50 -17.39
C ILE A 94 5.90 -1.59 -17.61
N HIS A 95 5.02 -1.78 -16.63
CA HIS A 95 3.89 -2.69 -16.67
C HIS A 95 2.56 -1.97 -16.87
N GLY A 96 2.57 -0.70 -17.28
CA GLY A 96 1.34 0.06 -17.56
C GLY A 96 0.57 0.45 -16.28
N ILE A 97 1.25 0.56 -15.14
CA ILE A 97 0.65 0.97 -13.89
C ILE A 97 1.04 2.43 -13.62
N GLU A 98 0.02 3.25 -13.39
CA GLU A 98 0.19 4.67 -13.20
C GLU A 98 0.21 5.07 -11.72
N ARG A 99 0.84 6.20 -11.41
CA ARG A 99 0.95 6.73 -10.04
C ARG A 99 -0.43 6.90 -9.39
N HIS A 100 -1.42 7.39 -10.14
CA HIS A 100 -2.76 7.60 -9.59
C HIS A 100 -3.43 6.29 -9.12
N GLN A 101 -3.11 5.16 -9.75
CA GLN A 101 -3.61 3.84 -9.37
C GLN A 101 -2.94 3.37 -8.07
N MET A 102 -1.64 3.62 -7.91
CA MET A 102 -0.91 3.36 -6.67
C MET A 102 -1.48 4.18 -5.50
N HIS A 103 -1.77 5.47 -5.73
CA HIS A 103 -2.40 6.34 -4.73
C HIS A 103 -3.78 5.83 -4.32
N ALA A 104 -4.62 5.44 -5.28
CA ALA A 104 -5.93 4.89 -5.01
C ALA A 104 -5.85 3.60 -4.18
N MET A 105 -4.93 2.70 -4.53
CA MET A 105 -4.69 1.48 -3.76
C MET A 105 -4.30 1.78 -2.31
N VAL A 106 -3.42 2.76 -2.09
CA VAL A 106 -3.02 3.18 -0.74
C VAL A 106 -4.22 3.66 0.05
N ARG A 107 -5.00 4.58 -0.52
CA ARG A 107 -6.19 5.14 0.14
C ARG A 107 -7.20 4.05 0.50
N TRP A 108 -7.54 3.19 -0.46
CA TRP A 108 -8.48 2.10 -0.23
C TRP A 108 -7.99 1.09 0.80
N TYR A 109 -6.69 0.80 0.85
CA TYR A 109 -6.13 -0.09 1.86
C TYR A 109 -6.30 0.47 3.27
N PHE A 110 -5.97 1.75 3.48
CA PHE A 110 -6.09 2.38 4.79
C PHE A 110 -7.56 2.62 5.18
N GLU A 111 -8.43 2.93 4.21
CA GLU A 111 -9.88 3.00 4.41
C GLU A 111 -10.47 1.65 4.85
N ALA A 112 -10.13 0.58 4.14
CA ALA A 112 -10.55 -0.78 4.49
C ALA A 112 -9.99 -1.19 5.87
N SER A 113 -8.75 -0.83 6.17
CA SER A 113 -8.12 -1.08 7.46
C SER A 113 -8.90 -0.42 8.60
N ARG A 114 -9.25 0.86 8.47
CA ARG A 114 -10.07 1.59 9.46
C ARG A 114 -11.48 1.03 9.61
N THR A 115 -12.03 0.47 8.53
CA THR A 115 -13.39 -0.10 8.48
C THR A 115 -13.47 -1.47 9.15
N PHE A 116 -12.52 -2.36 8.86
CA PHE A 116 -12.60 -3.77 9.28
C PHE A 116 -11.78 -4.11 10.52
N ALA A 117 -10.75 -3.33 10.85
CA ALA A 117 -9.92 -3.56 12.02
C ALA A 117 -10.56 -2.98 13.28
N THR A 118 -10.46 -3.72 14.39
CA THR A 118 -10.92 -3.24 15.70
C THR A 118 -9.79 -2.44 16.36
N ILE A 119 -9.63 -1.20 15.92
CA ILE A 119 -8.60 -0.26 16.39
C ILE A 119 -9.24 0.98 17.03
N ASP A 120 -8.62 1.50 18.09
CA ASP A 120 -9.13 2.65 18.81
C ASP A 120 -8.91 3.98 18.05
N SER A 121 -9.43 5.08 18.60
CA SER A 121 -9.33 6.40 17.96
C SER A 121 -7.89 6.95 17.89
N ALA A 122 -7.01 6.55 18.81
CA ALA A 122 -5.61 6.95 18.77
C ALA A 122 -4.86 6.21 17.65
N ASP A 123 -5.06 4.90 17.54
CA ASP A 123 -4.50 4.08 16.47
C ASP A 123 -4.99 4.51 15.09
N ARG A 124 -6.28 4.86 14.96
CA ARG A 124 -6.84 5.37 13.70
C ARG A 124 -6.11 6.61 13.22
N ARG A 125 -5.88 7.59 14.10
CA ARG A 125 -5.10 8.79 13.76
C ARG A 125 -3.67 8.46 13.35
N SER A 126 -3.03 7.50 14.01
CA SER A 126 -1.69 7.07 13.62
C SER A 126 -1.65 6.34 12.27
N LEU A 127 -2.70 5.58 11.94
CA LEU A 127 -2.85 5.01 10.59
C LEU A 127 -3.07 6.08 9.54
N ASP A 128 -3.78 7.16 9.85
CA ASP A 128 -3.91 8.30 8.92
C ASP A 128 -2.54 8.95 8.65
N ILE A 129 -1.70 9.08 9.69
CA ILE A 129 -0.32 9.56 9.52
C ILE A 129 0.48 8.58 8.65
N LEU A 130 0.36 7.27 8.89
CA LEU A 130 1.05 6.27 8.10
C LEU A 130 0.61 6.29 6.63
N GLU A 131 -0.69 6.47 6.36
CA GLU A 131 -1.23 6.67 5.01
C GLU A 131 -0.55 7.88 4.33
N GLN A 132 -0.42 9.00 5.02
CA GLN A 132 0.27 10.18 4.47
C GLN A 132 1.75 9.90 4.16
N VAL A 133 2.43 9.06 4.95
CA VAL A 133 3.81 8.64 4.65
C VAL A 133 3.87 7.89 3.32
N PHE A 134 2.94 6.94 3.07
CA PHE A 134 2.86 6.23 1.79
C PHE A 134 2.58 7.20 0.63
N LEU A 135 1.59 8.08 0.77
CA LEU A 135 1.21 9.02 -0.30
C LEU A 135 2.36 9.97 -0.62
N HIS A 136 3.02 10.53 0.40
CA HIS A 136 4.18 11.39 0.22
C HIS A 136 5.34 10.66 -0.48
N ALA A 137 5.58 9.40 -0.12
CA ALA A 137 6.60 8.59 -0.75
C ALA A 137 6.32 8.30 -2.23
N LEU A 138 5.05 8.18 -2.62
CA LEU A 138 4.62 8.02 -4.02
C LEU A 138 4.64 9.33 -4.82
N ASP A 139 4.56 10.48 -4.14
CA ASP A 139 4.70 11.81 -4.74
C ASP A 139 6.17 12.23 -4.93
N TYR A 140 7.12 11.50 -4.34
CA TYR A 140 8.55 11.80 -4.48
C TYR A 140 8.95 11.79 -5.96
N LYS A 141 9.27 12.98 -6.49
CA LYS A 141 9.92 13.11 -7.79
C LYS A 141 11.40 12.86 -7.58
N PRO A 142 12.02 11.85 -8.23
CA PRO A 142 13.47 11.80 -8.25
C PRO A 142 13.97 13.11 -8.86
N THR A 143 14.73 13.87 -8.10
CA THR A 143 15.48 15.00 -8.62
C THR A 143 16.24 14.47 -9.81
N SER A 144 15.97 15.00 -11.01
CA SER A 144 16.72 14.68 -12.22
C SER A 144 18.20 14.81 -11.85
N ALA A 145 18.88 13.67 -11.74
CA ALA A 145 20.33 13.65 -11.77
C ALA A 145 20.67 14.28 -13.11
N ARG A 146 21.17 15.51 -13.06
CA ARG A 146 21.75 16.18 -14.23
C ARG A 146 22.85 15.25 -14.72
N VAL A 147 22.66 14.78 -15.95
CA VAL A 147 23.71 14.15 -16.77
C VAL A 147 24.88 15.12 -16.90
#